data_AF-A0A965PFX8-F1
#
_entry.id   AF-A0A965PFX8-F1
#
_cell.length_a   1.000
_cell.length_b   1.000
_cell.length_c   1.000
_cell.angle_alpha   90.00
_cell.angle_beta   90.00
_cell.angle_gamma   90.00
#
_symmetry.space_group_name_H-M   'P 1'
#
loop_
_entity.id
_entity.type
_entity.pdbx_description
1 polymer ?
#
loop_
_entity_poly.entity_id
_entity_poly.type
_entity_poly.pdbx_seq_one_letter_code
_entity_poly.pdbx_strand_id
1 'polypeptide(L)'
;MQTLIENDTRKQNAEKRKEAREIAKMQKRIEEAKSQPRLESLTITIEWKKSRMWGMNPHATGEAITKEGRRIVGTAKASGCGYCKRSTVIADLFNQFLRHKLFDESVLTRLKNGKPYGISIPKDCDKWLPYFEGGIGEGCYLKISEVIGGKWETVAYTGSVEVYRYSEMN
;
A
#
# COMPACT_ATOMS: atom_id res chain seq x y z
N MET A 1 14.01 -47.49 16.37
CA MET A 1 14.89 -46.31 16.16
C MET A 1 14.85 -45.78 14.73
N GLN A 2 15.00 -46.63 13.69
CA GLN A 2 14.98 -46.19 12.28
C GLN A 2 13.72 -45.39 11.86
N THR A 3 12.53 -45.83 12.27
CA THR A 3 11.25 -45.17 11.93
C THR A 3 11.06 -43.78 12.56
N LEU A 4 11.66 -43.52 13.72
CA LEU A 4 11.61 -42.20 14.38
C LEU A 4 12.52 -41.19 13.67
N ILE A 5 13.72 -41.64 13.27
CA ILE A 5 14.69 -40.84 12.53
C ILE A 5 14.13 -40.44 11.16
N GLU A 6 13.48 -41.37 10.45
CA GLU A 6 12.85 -41.13 9.14
C GLU A 6 11.69 -40.13 9.22
N ASN A 7 10.86 -40.20 10.27
CA ASN A 7 9.76 -39.27 10.49
C ASN A 7 10.26 -37.86 10.81
N ASP A 8 11.38 -37.75 11.54
CA ASP A 8 12.00 -36.47 11.86
C ASP A 8 12.62 -35.82 10.61
N THR A 9 13.28 -36.60 9.75
CA THR A 9 13.81 -36.09 8.47
C THR A 9 12.70 -35.61 7.53
N ARG A 10 11.56 -36.32 7.47
CA ARG A 10 10.39 -35.91 6.67
C ARG A 10 9.79 -34.60 7.17
N LYS A 11 9.70 -34.40 8.49
CA LYS A 11 9.24 -33.15 9.12
C LYS A 11 10.17 -31.98 8.81
N GLN A 12 11.48 -32.16 9.02
CA GLN A 12 12.49 -31.14 8.69
C GLN A 12 12.47 -30.74 7.20
N ASN A 13 12.32 -31.72 6.31
CA ASN A 13 12.20 -31.45 4.87
C ASN A 13 10.87 -30.76 4.50
N ALA A 14 9.80 -30.98 5.26
CA ALA A 14 8.53 -30.28 5.06
C ALA A 14 8.62 -28.81 5.53
N GLU A 15 9.28 -28.57 6.66
CA GLU A 15 9.53 -27.22 7.19
C GLU A 15 10.41 -26.40 6.25
N LYS A 16 11.54 -26.95 5.80
CA LYS A 16 12.41 -26.29 4.80
C LYS A 16 11.65 -25.93 3.51
N ARG A 17 10.76 -26.81 3.04
CA ARG A 17 9.92 -26.54 1.87
C ARG A 17 8.91 -25.42 2.13
N LYS A 18 8.34 -25.37 3.33
CA LYS A 18 7.42 -24.29 3.73
C LYS A 18 8.16 -22.95 3.79
N GLU A 19 9.32 -22.91 4.42
CA GLU A 19 10.16 -21.71 4.52
C GLU A 19 10.59 -21.22 3.13
N ALA A 20 11.09 -22.09 2.27
CA ALA A 20 11.47 -21.75 0.91
C ALA A 20 10.30 -21.15 0.11
N ARG A 21 9.08 -21.70 0.27
CA ARG A 21 7.87 -21.15 -0.37
C ARG A 21 7.50 -19.77 0.16
N GLU A 22 7.59 -19.55 1.47
CA GLU A 22 7.31 -18.24 2.07
C GLU A 22 8.35 -17.19 1.66
N ILE A 23 9.63 -17.55 1.61
CA ILE A 23 10.70 -16.69 1.11
C ILE A 23 10.46 -16.33 -0.36
N ALA A 24 10.14 -17.32 -1.21
CA ALA A 24 9.86 -17.08 -2.63
C ALA A 24 8.64 -16.16 -2.84
N LYS A 25 7.56 -16.36 -2.07
CA LYS A 25 6.40 -15.46 -2.09
C LYS A 25 6.78 -14.04 -1.67
N MET A 26 7.64 -13.92 -0.66
CA MET A 26 8.10 -12.62 -0.16
C MET A 26 8.94 -11.89 -1.22
N GLN A 27 9.92 -12.59 -1.80
CA GLN A 27 10.77 -12.06 -2.86
C GLN A 27 9.94 -11.59 -4.05
N LYS A 28 8.97 -12.39 -4.48
CA LYS A 28 8.05 -12.02 -5.56
C LYS A 28 7.30 -10.72 -5.25
N ARG A 29 6.75 -10.58 -4.03
CA ARG A 29 6.04 -9.35 -3.61
C ARG A 29 6.96 -8.13 -3.54
N ILE A 30 8.21 -8.31 -3.15
CA ILE A 30 9.22 -7.23 -3.15
C ILE A 30 9.51 -6.81 -4.58
N GLU A 31 9.73 -7.76 -5.47
CA GLU A 31 10.01 -7.51 -6.88
C GLU A 31 8.83 -6.82 -7.57
N GLU A 32 7.60 -7.32 -7.36
CA GLU A 32 6.36 -6.68 -7.83
C GLU A 32 6.27 -5.24 -7.33
N ALA A 33 6.47 -5.00 -6.02
CA ALA A 33 6.43 -3.67 -5.45
C ALA A 33 7.50 -2.76 -6.08
N LYS A 34 8.76 -3.20 -6.17
CA LYS A 34 9.87 -2.41 -6.73
C LYS A 34 9.75 -2.17 -8.24
N SER A 35 9.06 -3.06 -8.97
CA SER A 35 8.84 -2.95 -10.41
C SER A 35 7.76 -1.94 -10.81
N GLN A 36 7.04 -1.36 -9.84
CA GLN A 36 6.04 -0.34 -10.10
C GLN A 36 6.66 0.85 -10.86
N PRO A 37 5.98 1.36 -11.91
CA PRO A 37 6.51 2.46 -12.71
C PRO A 37 6.62 3.74 -11.89
N ARG A 38 7.63 4.55 -12.19
CA ARG A 38 7.82 5.85 -11.55
C ARG A 38 6.76 6.82 -12.07
N LEU A 39 6.08 7.48 -11.15
CA LEU A 39 4.97 8.36 -11.44
C LEU A 39 5.40 9.82 -11.53
N GLU A 40 4.70 10.57 -12.37
CA GLU A 40 4.64 12.03 -12.34
C GLU A 40 3.50 12.46 -11.42
N SER A 41 2.32 11.83 -11.55
CA SER A 41 1.18 12.10 -10.69
C SER A 41 0.25 10.90 -10.54
N LEU A 42 -0.55 10.93 -9.48
CA LEU A 42 -1.65 10.01 -9.22
C LEU A 42 -2.87 10.84 -8.79
N THR A 43 -3.92 10.84 -9.62
CA THR A 43 -5.21 11.44 -9.27
C THR A 43 -6.15 10.37 -8.76
N ILE A 44 -6.69 10.58 -7.55
CA ILE A 44 -7.60 9.66 -6.88
C ILE A 44 -8.99 10.29 -6.84
N THR A 45 -9.95 9.67 -7.50
CA THR A 45 -11.35 10.06 -7.48
C THR A 45 -12.14 9.07 -6.66
N ILE A 46 -12.77 9.52 -5.58
CA ILE A 46 -13.59 8.73 -4.67
C ILE A 46 -15.05 9.09 -4.88
N GLU A 47 -15.85 8.12 -5.32
CA GLU A 47 -17.30 8.24 -5.39
C GLU A 47 -17.95 7.50 -4.22
N TRP A 48 -18.77 8.20 -3.45
CA TRP A 48 -19.52 7.60 -2.34
C TRP A 48 -20.83 7.01 -2.85
N LYS A 49 -20.91 5.67 -2.87
CA LYS A 49 -22.09 4.93 -3.33
C LYS A 49 -22.89 4.37 -2.16
N LYS A 50 -24.21 4.47 -2.24
CA LYS A 50 -25.12 3.94 -1.21
C LYS A 50 -25.15 2.41 -1.28
N SER A 51 -24.70 1.76 -0.20
CA SER A 51 -24.83 0.32 0.06
C SER A 51 -25.97 0.05 1.02
N ARG A 52 -26.74 -1.02 0.77
CA ARG A 52 -27.81 -1.47 1.68
C ARG A 52 -27.27 -1.94 3.03
N MET A 53 -26.09 -2.55 3.05
CA MET A 53 -25.52 -3.19 4.23
C MET A 53 -24.63 -2.24 5.05
N TRP A 54 -23.94 -1.31 4.38
CA TRP A 54 -22.85 -0.53 4.99
C TRP A 54 -23.02 1.00 4.88
N GLY A 55 -24.18 1.47 4.43
CA GLY A 55 -24.43 2.89 4.18
C GLY A 55 -23.57 3.41 3.01
N MET A 56 -23.01 4.62 3.13
CA MET A 56 -22.16 5.19 2.09
C MET A 56 -20.81 4.47 2.04
N ASN A 57 -20.45 3.89 0.90
CA ASN A 57 -19.18 3.20 0.66
C ASN A 57 -18.38 3.91 -0.44
N PRO A 58 -17.08 4.14 -0.22
CA PRO A 58 -16.24 4.75 -1.24
C PRO A 58 -15.88 3.73 -2.32
N HIS A 59 -16.02 4.16 -3.56
CA HIS A 59 -15.51 3.51 -4.75
C HIS A 59 -14.46 4.46 -5.34
N ALA A 60 -13.18 4.10 -5.21
CA ALA A 60 -12.10 4.93 -5.69
C ALA A 60 -11.54 4.44 -7.02
N THR A 61 -11.21 5.38 -7.89
CA THR A 61 -10.45 5.18 -9.12
C THR A 61 -9.17 6.00 -9.02
N GLY A 62 -8.03 5.36 -9.22
CA GLY A 62 -6.73 6.02 -9.32
C GLY A 62 -6.29 6.08 -10.77
N GLU A 63 -6.07 7.27 -11.29
CA GLU A 63 -5.44 7.52 -12.59
C GLU A 63 -4.01 8.00 -12.37
N ALA A 64 -3.04 7.12 -12.66
CA ALA A 64 -1.62 7.39 -12.54
C ALA A 64 -1.03 7.78 -13.91
N ILE A 65 -0.29 8.88 -13.94
CA ILE A 65 0.53 9.29 -15.08
C ILE A 65 1.98 8.98 -14.72
N THR A 66 2.60 8.10 -15.49
CA THR A 66 4.02 7.74 -15.34
C THR A 66 4.92 8.88 -15.85
N LYS A 67 6.19 8.92 -15.42
CA LYS A 67 7.18 9.88 -15.98
C LYS A 67 7.41 9.72 -17.49
N GLU A 68 7.03 8.56 -18.06
CA GLU A 68 7.06 8.29 -19.49
C GLU A 68 5.79 8.74 -20.22
N GLY A 69 4.85 9.40 -19.52
CA GLY A 69 3.58 9.88 -20.07
C GLY A 69 2.50 8.80 -20.25
N ARG A 70 2.76 7.54 -19.88
CA ARG A 70 1.75 6.47 -19.92
C ARG A 70 0.71 6.65 -18.82
N ARG A 71 -0.56 6.41 -19.13
CA ARG A 71 -1.68 6.37 -18.18
C ARG A 71 -1.94 4.95 -17.70
N ILE A 72 -2.03 4.77 -16.39
CA ILE A 72 -2.37 3.51 -15.72
C ILE A 72 -3.56 3.76 -14.80
N VAL A 73 -4.51 2.83 -14.76
CA VAL A 73 -5.74 2.96 -13.97
C VAL A 73 -5.83 1.82 -12.95
N GLY A 74 -6.21 2.17 -11.73
CA GLY A 74 -6.43 1.24 -10.62
C GLY A 74 -7.73 1.56 -9.91
N THR A 75 -8.24 0.62 -9.13
CA THR A 75 -9.50 0.80 -8.40
C THR A 75 -9.39 0.25 -6.99
N ALA A 76 -10.12 0.86 -6.06
CA ALA A 76 -10.20 0.42 -4.68
C ALA A 76 -11.63 0.58 -4.14
N LYS A 77 -12.02 -0.28 -3.19
CA LYS A 77 -13.31 -0.21 -2.50
C LYS A 77 -13.11 -0.52 -1.02
N ALA A 78 -13.90 0.12 -0.17
CA ALA A 78 -13.93 -0.19 1.27
C ALA A 78 -15.35 -0.51 1.74
N SER A 79 -15.48 -1.51 2.61
CA SER A 79 -16.75 -2.02 3.15
C SER A 79 -16.70 -2.19 4.66
N GLY A 80 -17.85 -2.16 5.35
CA GLY A 80 -17.91 -2.25 6.81
C GLY A 80 -18.09 -0.89 7.50
N CYS A 81 -17.88 -0.86 8.80
CA CYS A 81 -18.06 0.31 9.67
C CYS A 81 -16.99 0.37 10.77
N GLY A 82 -16.89 1.53 11.45
CA GLY A 82 -15.99 1.71 12.61
C GLY A 82 -14.58 2.20 12.28
N TYR A 83 -14.32 2.58 11.02
CA TYR A 83 -13.01 3.05 10.57
C TYR A 83 -13.14 4.06 9.43
N CYS A 84 -12.06 4.78 9.09
CA CYS A 84 -12.06 5.71 7.97
C CYS A 84 -11.99 4.98 6.61
N LYS A 85 -13.15 4.76 6.01
CA LYS A 85 -13.26 4.11 4.69
C LYS A 85 -12.55 4.89 3.58
N ARG A 86 -12.53 6.22 3.68
CA ARG A 86 -11.82 7.11 2.75
C ARG A 86 -10.32 6.83 2.73
N SER A 87 -9.66 6.87 3.89
CA SER A 87 -8.23 6.60 3.95
C SER A 87 -7.87 5.18 3.55
N THR A 88 -8.81 4.23 3.67
CA THR A 88 -8.62 2.84 3.24
C THR A 88 -8.50 2.71 1.73
N VAL A 89 -9.38 3.37 0.97
CA VAL A 89 -9.29 3.33 -0.50
C VAL A 89 -8.09 4.13 -1.03
N ILE A 90 -7.70 5.20 -0.33
CA ILE A 90 -6.47 5.94 -0.65
C ILE A 90 -5.24 5.06 -0.40
N ALA A 91 -5.19 4.38 0.75
CA ALA A 91 -4.10 3.45 1.11
C ALA A 91 -3.93 2.35 0.05
N ASP A 92 -5.03 1.74 -0.37
CA ASP A 92 -5.02 0.68 -1.38
C ASP A 92 -4.42 1.18 -2.70
N LEU A 93 -4.90 2.33 -3.20
CA LEU A 93 -4.32 2.95 -4.41
C LEU A 93 -2.85 3.35 -4.23
N PHE A 94 -2.47 3.89 -3.07
CA PHE A 94 -1.06 4.16 -2.76
C PHE A 94 -0.22 2.88 -2.77
N ASN A 95 -0.74 1.76 -2.26
CA ASN A 95 -0.05 0.48 -2.31
C ASN A 95 0.03 -0.10 -3.74
N GLN A 96 -0.96 0.16 -4.59
CA GLN A 96 -0.96 -0.26 -5.99
C GLN A 96 0.06 0.53 -6.85
N PHE A 97 0.29 1.80 -6.54
CA PHE A 97 1.04 2.72 -7.41
C PHE A 97 2.36 3.25 -6.84
N LEU A 98 2.44 3.45 -5.53
CA LEU A 98 3.52 4.18 -4.85
C LEU A 98 4.27 3.34 -3.82
N ARG A 99 3.95 2.04 -3.68
CA ARG A 99 4.55 1.18 -2.66
C ARG A 99 6.06 1.03 -2.83
N HIS A 100 6.55 1.05 -4.06
CA HIS A 100 7.99 1.05 -4.36
C HIS A 100 8.77 2.11 -3.57
N LYS A 101 8.15 3.28 -3.29
CA LYS A 101 8.77 4.38 -2.53
C LYS A 101 9.20 3.97 -1.12
N LEU A 102 8.49 3.01 -0.51
CA LEU A 102 8.82 2.52 0.83
C LEU A 102 10.07 1.63 0.86
N PHE A 103 10.65 1.32 -0.30
CA PHE A 103 11.91 0.61 -0.44
C PHE A 103 13.07 1.52 -0.87
N ASP A 104 12.81 2.80 -1.17
CA ASP A 104 13.85 3.76 -1.55
C ASP A 104 14.64 4.20 -0.29
N GLU A 105 15.97 4.18 -0.34
CA GLU A 105 16.84 4.44 0.82
C GLU A 105 16.68 5.86 1.39
N SER A 106 16.44 6.84 0.52
CA SER A 106 16.20 8.23 0.93
C SER A 106 14.91 8.36 1.75
N VAL A 107 13.87 7.63 1.36
CA VAL A 107 12.59 7.57 2.09
C VAL A 107 12.79 6.84 3.41
N LEU A 108 13.47 5.70 3.43
CA LEU A 108 13.76 4.97 4.66
C LEU A 108 14.56 5.82 5.67
N THR A 109 15.50 6.63 5.20
CA THR A 109 16.26 7.57 6.04
C THR A 109 15.34 8.64 6.65
N ARG A 110 14.43 9.22 5.86
CA ARG A 110 13.43 10.17 6.37
C ARG A 110 12.51 9.52 7.41
N LEU A 111 12.08 8.28 7.17
CA LEU A 111 11.21 7.53 8.09
C LEU A 111 11.89 7.23 9.43
N LYS A 112 13.22 7.05 9.45
CA LYS A 112 14.00 6.93 10.71
C LYS A 112 14.00 8.22 11.53
N ASN A 113 14.04 9.38 10.86
CA ASN A 113 14.03 10.68 11.53
C ASN A 113 12.65 11.11 12.03
N GLY A 114 11.58 10.49 11.51
CA GLY A 114 10.21 10.76 11.92
C GLY A 114 9.23 10.07 11.00
N LYS A 115 8.75 8.89 11.40
CA LYS A 115 7.75 8.13 10.64
C LYS A 115 6.37 8.80 10.77
N PRO A 116 5.74 9.25 9.67
CA PRO A 116 4.39 9.76 9.73
C PRO A 116 3.41 8.63 10.07
N TYR A 117 2.29 9.00 10.68
CA TYR A 117 1.19 8.07 10.91
C TYR A 117 0.67 7.55 9.55
N GLY A 118 0.32 6.27 9.48
CA GLY A 118 -0.17 5.64 8.25
C GLY A 118 0.87 5.03 7.31
N ILE A 119 2.14 4.96 7.74
CA ILE A 119 3.14 4.10 7.10
C ILE A 119 3.48 2.98 8.07
N SER A 120 3.35 1.74 7.62
CA SER A 120 3.73 0.56 8.38
C SER A 120 5.02 -0.03 7.82
N ILE A 121 6.02 -0.19 8.68
CA ILE A 121 7.35 -0.73 8.36
C ILE A 121 7.58 -1.95 9.25
N PRO A 122 7.98 -3.10 8.69
CA PRO A 122 8.29 -4.30 9.47
C PRO A 122 9.50 -4.07 10.37
N LYS A 123 9.51 -4.72 11.55
CA LYS A 123 10.72 -4.87 12.36
C LYS A 123 11.59 -5.97 11.78
N ASP A 124 12.86 -6.07 12.20
CA ASP A 124 13.84 -7.01 11.64
C ASP A 124 13.39 -8.50 11.67
N CYS A 125 12.50 -8.87 12.60
CA CYS A 125 11.97 -10.22 12.74
C CYS A 125 10.60 -10.46 12.07
N ASP A 126 10.00 -9.41 11.48
CA ASP A 126 8.66 -9.49 10.90
C ASP A 126 8.66 -10.08 9.48
N LYS A 127 7.66 -10.94 9.20
CA LYS A 127 7.50 -11.62 7.91
C LYS A 127 6.47 -10.92 7.00
N TRP A 128 6.49 -9.58 6.95
CA TRP A 128 5.63 -8.76 6.09
C TRP A 128 6.39 -7.58 5.50
N LEU A 129 5.83 -6.93 4.48
CA LEU A 129 6.50 -5.87 3.72
C LEU A 129 5.87 -4.51 3.98
N PRO A 130 6.64 -3.42 3.96
CA PRO A 130 6.12 -2.09 4.23
C PRO A 130 4.94 -1.75 3.32
N TYR A 131 3.98 -1.01 3.87
CA TYR A 131 2.74 -0.63 3.18
C TYR A 131 2.13 0.64 3.80
N PHE A 132 1.27 1.30 3.03
CA PHE A 132 0.46 2.42 3.50
C PHE A 132 -0.80 1.91 4.18
N GLU A 133 -1.11 2.43 5.37
CA GLU A 133 -2.24 1.97 6.17
C GLU A 133 -3.54 2.74 5.87
N GLY A 134 -4.62 1.97 5.81
CA GLY A 134 -5.98 2.46 5.70
C GLY A 134 -6.68 2.52 7.06
N GLY A 135 -7.84 3.19 7.10
CA GLY A 135 -8.76 3.16 8.24
C GLY A 135 -8.48 4.15 9.37
N ILE A 136 -7.44 4.94 9.20
CA ILE A 136 -6.84 5.80 10.24
C ILE A 136 -7.08 7.32 10.06
N GLY A 137 -7.90 7.72 9.08
CA GLY A 137 -8.13 9.12 8.70
C GLY A 137 -7.28 9.58 7.51
N GLU A 138 -7.84 10.44 6.65
CA GLU A 138 -7.15 10.91 5.43
C GLU A 138 -6.11 12.01 5.69
N GLY A 139 -6.20 12.73 6.82
CA GLY A 139 -5.30 13.84 7.13
C GLY A 139 -3.82 13.45 7.20
N CYS A 140 -3.48 12.17 7.36
CA CYS A 140 -2.10 11.70 7.34
C CYS A 140 -1.45 11.72 5.95
N TYR A 141 -2.24 11.70 4.87
CA TYR A 141 -1.73 11.56 3.50
C TYR A 141 -0.91 12.76 3.00
N LEU A 142 -1.09 13.93 3.61
CA LEU A 142 -0.21 15.07 3.39
C LEU A 142 1.23 14.75 3.79
N LYS A 143 1.45 14.36 5.05
CA LYS A 143 2.78 14.03 5.58
C LYS A 143 3.37 12.78 4.93
N ILE A 144 2.53 11.79 4.63
CA ILE A 144 2.96 10.59 3.89
C ILE A 144 3.54 11.01 2.54
N SER A 145 2.82 11.85 1.79
CA SER A 145 3.23 12.32 0.47
C SER A 145 4.54 13.11 0.52
N GLU A 146 4.69 14.02 1.48
CA GLU A 146 5.93 14.78 1.70
C GLU A 146 7.13 13.87 1.95
N VAL A 147 6.98 12.87 2.83
CA VAL A 147 8.06 11.95 3.18
C VAL A 147 8.49 11.11 1.98
N ILE A 148 7.55 10.63 1.16
CA ILE A 148 7.85 9.88 -0.08
C ILE A 148 8.28 10.77 -1.26
N GLY A 149 8.48 12.07 -1.03
CA GLY A 149 9.02 13.01 -2.02
C GLY A 149 8.01 13.54 -3.02
N GLY A 150 6.75 13.70 -2.60
CA GLY A 150 5.72 14.32 -3.43
C GLY A 150 4.86 15.32 -2.67
N LYS A 151 3.90 15.88 -3.39
CA LYS A 151 2.93 16.85 -2.92
C LYS A 151 1.55 16.21 -2.88
N TRP A 152 0.78 16.48 -1.83
CA TRP A 152 -0.62 16.08 -1.72
C TRP A 152 -1.54 17.29 -1.86
N GLU A 153 -2.58 17.15 -2.67
CA GLU A 153 -3.54 18.21 -2.95
C GLU A 153 -4.97 17.67 -2.90
N THR A 154 -5.87 18.43 -2.29
CA THR A 154 -7.32 18.21 -2.42
C THR A 154 -7.81 19.02 -3.61
N VAL A 155 -8.18 18.34 -4.69
CA VAL A 155 -8.67 18.97 -5.94
C VAL A 155 -10.14 19.29 -5.84
N ALA A 156 -10.94 18.39 -5.26
CA ALA A 156 -12.36 18.61 -5.02
C ALA A 156 -12.81 17.87 -3.75
N TYR A 157 -13.74 18.46 -3.00
CA TYR A 157 -14.30 17.85 -1.80
C TYR A 157 -15.78 18.19 -1.71
N THR A 158 -16.64 17.21 -2.03
CA THR A 158 -18.10 17.36 -2.02
C THR A 158 -18.73 16.24 -1.19
N GLY A 159 -20.05 16.28 -0.98
CA GLY A 159 -20.75 15.26 -0.19
C GLY A 159 -20.79 13.86 -0.83
N SER A 160 -20.59 13.76 -2.15
CA SER A 160 -20.67 12.49 -2.89
C SER A 160 -19.39 12.14 -3.65
N VAL A 161 -18.54 13.12 -3.93
CA VAL A 161 -17.30 12.94 -4.69
C VAL A 161 -16.15 13.71 -4.05
N GLU A 162 -15.02 13.05 -3.91
CA GLU A 162 -13.78 13.65 -3.43
C GLU A 162 -12.66 13.33 -4.42
N VAL A 163 -11.82 14.31 -4.73
CA VAL A 163 -10.72 14.17 -5.66
C VAL A 163 -9.45 14.66 -5.00
N TYR A 164 -8.45 13.79 -4.96
CA TYR A 164 -7.12 14.07 -4.45
C TYR A 164 -6.08 13.89 -5.53
N ARG A 165 -4.95 14.58 -5.39
CA ARG A 165 -3.81 14.42 -6.29
C ARG A 165 -2.53 14.29 -5.48
N TYR A 166 -1.78 13.24 -5.79
CA TYR A 166 -0.36 13.14 -5.49
C TYR A 166 0.43 13.57 -6.72
N SER A 167 1.44 14.39 -6.54
CA SER A 167 2.38 14.80 -7.60
C SER A 167 3.81 14.56 -7.12
N GLU A 168 4.65 13.96 -7.96
CA GLU A 168 6.07 13.82 -7.67
C GLU A 168 6.72 15.22 -7.60
N MET A 169 7.55 15.47 -6.58
CA MET A 169 8.36 16.68 -6.54
C MET A 169 9.75 16.35 -7.09
N ASN A 170 10.18 17.10 -8.11
CA ASN A 170 11.52 16.99 -8.71
C ASN A 170 12.62 17.40 -7.72
#